data_AF-A0A7S3JQ61-F1
#
_entry.id   AF-A0A7S3JQ61-F1
#
_cell.length_a   1.000
_cell.length_b   1.000
_cell.length_c   1.000
_cell.angle_alpha   90.00
_cell.angle_beta   90.00
_cell.angle_gamma   90.00
#
_symmetry.space_group_name_H-M   'P 1'
#
loop_
_entity.id
_entity.type
_entity.pdbx_description
1 polymer ?
#
loop_
_entity_poly.entity_id
_entity_poly.type
_entity_poly.pdbx_seq_one_letter_code
_entity_poly.pdbx_strand_id
1 'polypeptide(L)'
;CVSDGALVAPRPKKLETFQIKVNKNQQRLGLTLDYMGDHVRVADVAKDSAIANYDVQIGDRIFAVNGKKGNDEELMHFLQHSQAIVSFEVRREANERIDFRDATNLAMHAQRQAKVLDLKPLATTNYKNAAHVIHSQGVAKLEQILSPKLASQLLHFVLKQQSQSDDTESFSKGLFAQRASTNAPKTRFEYRLPDNEPIVQDMMCALFQHASPLRNILQATIGPQATLWELSVIVSLPGAQPQIFHADTPYQPNQRLFTTFVALQDIALNMGPTSFLPSTHNDLAAHASFA
;
A
#
# COMPACT_ATOMS: atom_id res chain seq x y z
N CYS A 1 24.69 -39.16 -24.80
CA CYS A 1 25.07 -37.94 -25.54
C CYS A 1 24.34 -36.76 -24.93
N VAL A 2 24.98 -36.06 -24.00
CA VAL A 2 24.46 -34.84 -23.39
C VAL A 2 25.10 -33.68 -24.16
N SER A 3 24.28 -32.87 -24.82
CA SER A 3 24.74 -31.71 -25.58
C SER A 3 24.88 -30.50 -24.65
N ASP A 4 26.09 -29.95 -24.57
CA ASP A 4 26.41 -28.68 -23.90
C ASP A 4 25.60 -27.52 -24.49
N GLY A 5 24.72 -26.95 -23.68
CA GLY A 5 24.05 -25.69 -23.98
C GLY A 5 24.95 -24.51 -23.64
N ALA A 6 25.61 -23.93 -24.64
CA ALA A 6 26.37 -22.71 -24.48
C ALA A 6 25.47 -21.55 -24.02
N LEU A 7 25.81 -20.94 -22.88
CA LEU A 7 25.18 -19.72 -22.36
C LEU A 7 25.42 -18.57 -23.35
N VAL A 8 24.35 -18.12 -24.01
CA VAL A 8 24.36 -16.93 -24.87
C VAL A 8 24.52 -15.70 -23.98
N ALA A 9 25.58 -14.92 -24.20
CA ALA A 9 25.78 -13.66 -23.48
C ALA A 9 24.58 -12.71 -23.68
N PRO A 10 24.09 -12.05 -22.61
CA PRO A 10 22.96 -11.14 -22.72
C PRO A 10 23.29 -10.01 -23.70
N ARG A 11 22.37 -9.73 -24.62
CA ARG A 11 22.52 -8.61 -25.56
C ARG A 11 22.65 -7.30 -24.77
N PRO A 12 23.54 -6.37 -25.18
CA PRO A 12 23.64 -5.06 -24.55
C PRO A 12 22.28 -4.35 -24.63
N LYS A 13 21.77 -3.94 -23.47
CA LYS A 13 20.52 -3.19 -23.35
C LYS A 13 20.67 -1.86 -24.08
N LYS A 14 19.68 -1.51 -24.90
CA LYS A 14 19.68 -0.25 -25.66
C LYS A 14 19.29 0.87 -24.71
N LEU A 15 20.22 1.79 -24.45
CA LEU A 15 19.95 3.00 -23.67
C LEU A 15 19.20 4.00 -24.55
N GLU A 16 18.10 4.54 -24.02
CA GLU A 16 17.38 5.64 -24.65
C GLU A 16 17.72 6.94 -23.93
N THR A 17 18.09 7.96 -24.70
CA THR A 17 18.41 9.30 -24.19
C THR A 17 17.50 10.30 -24.87
N PHE A 18 16.79 11.09 -24.07
CA PHE A 18 15.85 12.10 -24.56
C PHE A 18 16.28 13.48 -24.09
N GLN A 19 16.15 14.47 -24.98
CA GLN A 19 16.38 15.88 -24.69
C GLN A 19 15.06 16.60 -24.48
N ILE A 20 14.88 17.19 -23.30
CA ILE A 20 13.61 17.82 -22.89
C ILE A 20 13.86 19.29 -22.62
N LYS A 21 13.25 20.20 -23.41
CA LYS A 21 13.38 21.65 -23.21
C LYS A 21 12.12 22.23 -22.60
N VAL A 22 12.26 22.94 -21.48
CA VAL A 22 11.14 23.49 -20.69
C VAL A 22 11.33 24.98 -20.46
N ASN A 23 10.26 25.76 -20.57
CA ASN A 23 10.26 27.19 -20.24
C ASN A 23 9.90 27.38 -18.76
N LYS A 24 10.83 27.93 -17.98
CA LYS A 24 10.69 28.24 -16.54
C LYS A 24 9.93 29.53 -16.24
N ASN A 25 9.67 30.38 -17.24
CA ASN A 25 8.99 31.64 -16.98
C ASN A 25 7.55 31.35 -16.50
N GLN A 26 7.33 31.54 -15.19
CA GLN A 26 6.07 31.39 -14.45
C GLN A 26 5.56 29.96 -14.21
N GLN A 27 6.30 28.91 -14.62
CA GLN A 27 5.90 27.52 -14.40
C GLN A 27 6.89 26.78 -13.49
N ARG A 28 6.36 26.04 -12.50
CA ARG A 28 7.18 25.12 -11.69
C ARG A 28 7.51 23.91 -12.57
N LEU A 29 8.77 23.46 -12.54
CA LEU A 29 9.18 22.22 -13.21
C LEU A 29 8.49 20.98 -12.63
N GLY A 30 7.89 21.07 -11.43
CA GLY A 30 7.08 19.99 -10.85
C GLY A 30 7.80 18.65 -10.73
N LEU A 31 9.13 18.66 -10.56
CA LEU A 31 9.94 17.48 -10.33
C LEU A 31 10.32 17.37 -8.86
N THR A 32 10.15 16.19 -8.30
CA THR A 32 10.89 15.77 -7.11
C THR A 32 12.03 14.90 -7.58
N LEU A 33 13.24 15.15 -7.07
CA LEU A 33 14.45 14.42 -7.44
C LEU A 33 15.02 13.72 -6.21
N ASP A 34 15.35 12.44 -6.37
CA ASP A 34 16.00 11.63 -5.35
C ASP A 34 17.50 11.48 -5.64
N TYR A 35 18.27 11.55 -4.57
CA TYR A 35 19.73 11.46 -4.58
C TYR A 35 20.14 10.03 -4.25
N MET A 36 20.73 9.35 -5.23
CA MET A 36 21.14 7.96 -5.11
C MET A 36 22.66 7.79 -5.01
N GLY A 37 23.35 8.74 -4.38
CA GLY A 37 24.79 8.68 -4.10
C GLY A 37 25.68 8.92 -5.33
N ASP A 38 25.47 8.17 -6.41
CA ASP A 38 26.19 8.30 -7.68
C ASP A 38 25.33 8.84 -8.84
N HIS A 39 24.06 9.17 -8.56
CA HIS A 39 23.14 9.72 -9.54
C HIS A 39 21.88 10.39 -8.98
N VAL A 40 21.26 11.24 -9.80
CA VAL A 40 19.94 11.85 -9.55
C VAL A 40 18.86 11.12 -10.35
N ARG A 41 17.77 10.72 -9.67
CA ARG A 41 16.57 10.13 -10.30
C ARG A 41 15.35 11.01 -10.14
N VAL A 42 14.40 10.89 -11.07
CA VAL A 42 13.05 11.46 -10.93
C VAL A 42 12.28 10.64 -9.90
N ALA A 43 11.92 11.25 -8.78
CA ALA A 43 11.17 10.63 -7.70
C ALA A 43 9.65 10.84 -7.83
N ASP A 44 9.25 12.00 -8.36
CA ASP A 44 7.85 12.33 -8.64
C ASP A 44 7.75 13.38 -9.75
N VAL A 45 6.64 13.34 -10.48
CA VAL A 45 6.26 14.32 -11.50
C VAL A 45 4.88 14.86 -11.15
N ALA A 46 4.82 16.10 -10.69
CA ALA A 46 3.58 16.77 -10.34
C ALA A 46 2.63 16.81 -11.56
N LYS A 47 1.33 16.61 -11.34
CA LYS A 47 0.32 16.59 -12.42
C LYS A 47 0.22 17.91 -13.21
N ASP A 48 0.58 19.02 -12.59
CA ASP A 48 0.64 20.36 -13.17
C ASP A 48 2.04 20.75 -13.66
N SER A 49 2.97 19.78 -13.70
CA SER A 49 4.34 20.01 -14.14
C SER A 49 4.38 20.41 -15.61
N ALA A 50 5.25 21.39 -15.91
CA ALA A 50 5.61 21.74 -17.28
C ALA A 50 6.24 20.56 -18.06
N ILE A 51 6.66 19.49 -17.39
CA ILE A 51 7.22 18.29 -18.01
C ILE A 51 6.24 17.12 -18.11
N ALA A 52 5.03 17.23 -17.56
CA ALA A 52 4.07 16.12 -17.53
C ALA A 52 3.67 15.63 -18.94
N ASN A 53 3.86 16.47 -19.96
CA ASN A 53 3.62 16.16 -21.38
C ASN A 53 4.83 15.52 -22.08
N TYR A 54 5.94 15.33 -21.38
CA TYR A 54 7.12 14.64 -21.90
C TYR A 54 7.13 13.22 -21.35
N ASP A 55 7.77 12.28 -22.06
CA ASP A 55 7.90 10.89 -21.61
C ASP A 55 8.97 10.75 -20.51
N VAL A 56 8.84 11.52 -19.42
CA VAL A 56 9.65 11.38 -18.21
C VAL A 56 8.87 10.54 -17.22
N GLN A 57 9.52 9.51 -16.68
CA GLN A 57 8.92 8.57 -15.75
C GLN A 57 9.67 8.60 -14.42
N ILE A 58 8.98 8.24 -13.34
CA ILE A 58 9.62 7.99 -12.04
C ILE A 58 10.69 6.91 -12.23
N GLY A 59 11.87 7.14 -11.67
CA GLY A 59 13.06 6.29 -11.80
C GLY A 59 14.00 6.69 -12.95
N ASP A 60 13.57 7.54 -13.87
CA ASP A 60 14.44 8.02 -14.94
C ASP A 60 15.64 8.82 -14.37
N ARG A 61 16.85 8.59 -14.89
CA ARG A 61 18.08 9.25 -14.42
C ARG A 61 18.32 10.56 -15.16
N ILE A 62 18.56 11.64 -14.42
CA ILE A 62 19.03 12.90 -15.02
C ILE A 62 20.54 12.80 -15.24
N PHE A 63 20.95 12.91 -16.50
CA PHE A 63 22.34 12.72 -16.91
C PHE A 63 23.03 14.03 -17.32
N ALA A 64 22.28 15.01 -17.80
CA ALA A 64 22.79 16.34 -18.08
C ALA A 64 21.71 17.41 -17.95
N VAL A 65 22.14 18.63 -17.63
CA VAL A 65 21.30 19.81 -17.54
C VAL A 65 21.94 20.90 -18.40
N ASN A 66 21.20 21.45 -19.37
CA ASN A 66 21.70 22.42 -20.34
C ASN A 66 22.96 21.96 -21.07
N GLY A 67 23.02 20.67 -21.41
CA GLY A 67 24.18 20.04 -22.07
C GLY A 67 25.40 19.85 -21.16
N LYS A 68 25.31 20.22 -19.87
CA LYS A 68 26.37 20.01 -18.89
C LYS A 68 26.10 18.75 -18.09
N LYS A 69 27.09 17.84 -18.12
CA LYS A 69 27.16 16.68 -17.24
C LYS A 69 27.88 17.09 -15.97
N GLY A 70 27.55 16.46 -14.87
CA GLY A 70 28.18 16.68 -13.58
C GLY A 70 27.76 15.62 -12.59
N ASN A 71 28.36 15.64 -11.41
CA ASN A 71 27.82 14.94 -10.26
C ASN A 71 26.51 15.59 -9.78
N ASP A 72 25.87 15.00 -8.78
CA ASP A 72 24.54 15.40 -8.33
C ASP A 72 24.47 16.88 -7.89
N GLU A 73 25.48 17.34 -7.14
CA GLU A 73 25.56 18.74 -6.69
C GLU A 73 25.73 19.70 -7.88
N GLU A 74 26.55 19.33 -8.86
CA GLU A 74 26.77 20.11 -10.07
C GLU A 74 25.51 20.18 -10.94
N LEU A 75 24.82 19.06 -11.15
CA LEU A 75 23.57 19.00 -11.90
C LEU A 75 22.48 19.84 -11.24
N MET A 76 22.39 19.79 -9.91
CA MET A 76 21.45 20.63 -9.16
C MET A 76 21.83 22.11 -9.20
N HIS A 77 23.11 22.42 -9.06
CA HIS A 77 23.61 23.78 -9.22
C HIS A 77 23.26 24.31 -10.62
N PHE A 78 23.44 23.51 -11.68
CA PHE A 78 23.01 23.88 -13.02
C PHE A 78 21.50 24.09 -13.07
N LEU A 79 20.68 23.21 -12.51
CA LEU A 79 19.22 23.35 -12.50
C LEU A 79 18.77 24.62 -11.80
N GLN A 80 19.31 24.92 -10.61
CA GLN A 80 18.93 26.09 -9.82
C GLN A 80 19.34 27.40 -10.50
N HIS A 81 20.50 27.42 -11.17
CA HIS A 81 21.06 28.62 -11.80
C HIS A 81 20.77 28.71 -13.32
N SER A 82 19.98 27.79 -13.87
CA SER A 82 19.60 27.84 -15.29
C SER A 82 18.67 29.00 -15.59
N GLN A 83 18.84 29.59 -16.78
CA GLN A 83 17.98 30.63 -17.35
C GLN A 83 16.54 30.13 -17.60
N ALA A 84 15.71 30.99 -18.18
CA ALA A 84 14.31 30.74 -18.51
C ALA A 84 14.04 29.46 -19.32
N ILE A 85 15.03 28.88 -20.00
CA ILE A 85 14.89 27.60 -20.69
C ILE A 85 15.85 26.58 -20.08
N VAL A 86 15.33 25.41 -19.72
CA VAL A 86 16.14 24.28 -19.21
C VAL A 86 16.00 23.09 -20.11
N SER A 87 17.14 22.48 -20.49
CA SER A 87 17.18 21.21 -21.20
C SER A 87 17.66 20.07 -20.30
N PHE A 88 16.93 18.96 -20.25
CA PHE A 88 17.36 17.74 -19.56
C PHE A 88 17.84 16.71 -20.57
N GLU A 89 18.92 16.01 -20.27
CA GLU A 89 19.18 14.69 -20.84
C GLU A 89 18.79 13.64 -19.82
N VAL A 90 17.75 12.90 -20.15
CA VAL A 90 17.21 11.85 -19.29
C VAL A 90 17.60 10.50 -19.88
N ARG A 91 18.12 9.62 -19.04
CA ARG A 91 18.47 8.24 -19.40
C ARG A 91 17.48 7.28 -18.77
N ARG A 92 16.84 6.49 -19.62
CA ARG A 92 16.02 5.35 -19.21
C ARG A 92 16.81 4.08 -19.41
N GLU A 93 17.07 3.36 -18.33
CA GLU A 93 17.67 2.04 -18.41
C GLU A 93 16.58 1.01 -18.67
N ALA A 94 16.70 0.25 -19.76
CA ALA A 94 15.73 -0.78 -20.09
C ALA A 94 15.72 -1.86 -18.98
N ASN A 95 14.61 -1.96 -18.24
CA ASN A 95 14.37 -2.99 -17.23
C ASN A 95 15.38 -3.06 -16.08
N GLU A 96 15.66 -1.97 -15.38
CA GLU A 96 16.04 -2.12 -13.97
C GLU A 96 14.76 -2.26 -13.14
N ARG A 97 14.57 -3.44 -12.54
CA ARG A 97 13.83 -3.55 -11.28
C ARG A 97 14.48 -2.53 -10.35
N ILE A 98 13.68 -1.58 -9.83
CA ILE A 98 14.09 -0.66 -8.77
C ILE A 98 14.88 -1.49 -7.74
N ASP A 99 16.14 -1.13 -7.49
CA ASP A 99 16.98 -1.84 -6.52
C ASP A 99 16.24 -1.84 -5.17
N PHE A 100 16.25 -2.99 -4.48
CA PHE A 100 15.50 -3.21 -3.24
C PHE A 100 15.82 -2.15 -2.17
N ARG A 101 17.04 -1.60 -2.21
CA ARG A 101 17.48 -0.50 -1.33
C ARG A 101 16.82 0.84 -1.64
N ASP A 102 16.56 1.13 -2.91
CA ASP A 102 15.94 2.38 -3.38
C ASP A 102 14.44 2.34 -3.09
N ALA A 103 13.82 1.18 -3.31
CA ALA A 103 12.45 0.89 -2.92
C ALA A 103 12.25 1.04 -1.39
N THR A 104 13.22 0.58 -0.59
CA THR A 104 13.20 0.73 0.87
C THR A 104 13.29 2.21 1.29
N ASN A 105 14.11 3.03 0.63
CA ASN A 105 14.22 4.45 0.95
C ASN A 105 12.97 5.24 0.56
N LEU A 106 12.36 4.95 -0.60
CA LEU A 106 11.06 5.51 -0.99
C LEU A 106 9.95 5.06 -0.01
N ALA A 107 9.92 3.77 0.35
CA ALA A 107 8.99 3.24 1.34
C ALA A 107 9.17 3.89 2.71
N MET A 108 10.40 4.12 3.17
CA MET A 108 10.70 4.81 4.43
C MET A 108 10.30 6.29 4.39
N HIS A 109 10.51 6.98 3.27
CA HIS A 109 10.04 8.37 3.10
C HIS A 109 8.51 8.44 3.05
N ALA A 110 7.86 7.55 2.30
CA ALA A 110 6.41 7.40 2.29
C ALA A 110 5.88 7.04 3.68
N GLN A 111 6.57 6.20 4.45
CA GLN A 111 6.20 5.80 5.82
C GLN A 111 6.34 6.96 6.81
N ARG A 112 7.37 7.81 6.67
CA ARG A 112 7.54 9.03 7.48
C ARG A 112 6.54 10.12 7.11
N GLN A 113 6.07 10.14 5.86
CA GLN A 113 5.10 11.12 5.36
C GLN A 113 3.65 10.62 5.35
N ALA A 114 3.41 9.34 5.65
CA ALA A 114 2.10 8.74 5.77
C ALA A 114 1.38 9.38 6.96
N LYS A 115 0.76 10.54 6.72
CA LYS A 115 -0.28 11.06 7.59
C LYS A 115 -1.34 9.97 7.66
N VAL A 116 -1.78 9.66 8.87
CA VAL A 116 -3.03 8.92 9.09
C VAL A 116 -4.08 9.61 8.25
N LEU A 117 -4.46 8.97 7.16
CA LEU A 117 -5.47 9.51 6.26
C LEU A 117 -6.80 9.40 6.99
N ASP A 118 -7.38 10.56 7.28
CA ASP A 118 -8.76 10.65 7.73
C ASP A 118 -9.66 10.33 6.54
N LEU A 119 -9.91 9.04 6.33
CA LEU A 119 -10.80 8.56 5.29
C LEU A 119 -12.21 9.07 5.58
N LYS A 120 -12.70 9.94 4.69
CA LYS A 120 -14.09 10.40 4.78
C LYS A 120 -15.04 9.20 4.66
N PRO A 121 -16.04 9.08 5.55
CA PRO A 121 -17.06 8.04 5.44
C PRO A 121 -17.75 8.10 4.08
N LEU A 122 -17.97 6.93 3.48
CA LEU A 122 -18.79 6.85 2.27
C LEU A 122 -20.27 6.80 2.61
N ALA A 123 -21.07 7.55 1.85
CA ALA A 123 -22.52 7.42 1.90
C ALA A 123 -22.91 6.00 1.44
N THR A 124 -23.39 5.19 2.38
CA THR A 124 -23.74 3.80 2.15
C THR A 124 -24.90 3.61 1.17
N THR A 125 -25.66 4.66 0.84
CA THR A 125 -26.77 4.59 -0.12
C THR A 125 -26.32 4.52 -1.59
N ASN A 126 -25.03 4.73 -1.89
CA ASN A 126 -24.50 4.71 -3.26
C ASN A 126 -23.34 3.73 -3.42
N TYR A 127 -23.64 2.44 -3.38
CA TYR A 127 -22.65 1.35 -3.47
C TYR A 127 -21.76 1.41 -4.73
N LYS A 128 -22.27 1.94 -5.85
CA LYS A 128 -21.47 2.12 -7.08
C LYS A 128 -20.35 3.14 -6.89
N ASN A 129 -20.62 4.21 -6.14
CA ASN A 129 -19.60 5.18 -5.76
C ASN A 129 -18.57 4.50 -4.85
N ALA A 130 -19.00 3.70 -3.88
CA ALA A 130 -18.08 2.98 -3.01
C ALA A 130 -17.18 1.99 -3.76
N ALA A 131 -17.73 1.22 -4.71
CA ALA A 131 -16.92 0.36 -5.58
C ALA A 131 -15.91 1.20 -6.40
N HIS A 132 -16.32 2.34 -6.95
CA HIS A 132 -15.42 3.24 -7.67
C HIS A 132 -14.30 3.81 -6.78
N VAL A 133 -14.61 4.19 -5.54
CA VAL A 133 -13.62 4.64 -4.55
C VAL A 133 -12.65 3.51 -4.23
N ILE A 134 -13.13 2.29 -3.99
CA ILE A 134 -12.26 1.14 -3.75
C ILE A 134 -11.36 0.87 -4.95
N HIS A 135 -11.88 0.92 -6.18
CA HIS A 135 -11.06 0.73 -7.39
C HIS A 135 -9.99 1.81 -7.58
N SER A 136 -10.29 3.07 -7.25
CA SER A 136 -9.36 4.19 -7.45
C SER A 136 -8.39 4.41 -6.29
N GLN A 137 -8.85 4.20 -5.06
CA GLN A 137 -8.11 4.50 -3.83
C GLN A 137 -7.64 3.25 -3.07
N GLY A 138 -8.15 2.05 -3.39
CA GLY A 138 -7.77 0.79 -2.73
C GLY A 138 -8.40 0.56 -1.37
N VAL A 139 -9.07 1.58 -0.81
CA VAL A 139 -9.67 1.53 0.51
C VAL A 139 -10.91 2.44 0.57
N ALA A 140 -11.89 2.04 1.39
CA ALA A 140 -13.07 2.82 1.71
C ALA A 140 -13.45 2.66 3.18
N LYS A 141 -13.96 3.73 3.80
CA LYS A 141 -14.53 3.71 5.16
C LYS A 141 -16.04 3.62 5.10
N LEU A 142 -16.59 2.64 5.81
CA LEU A 142 -18.03 2.49 6.04
C LEU A 142 -18.31 2.65 7.53
N GLU A 143 -19.28 3.49 7.87
CA GLU A 143 -19.67 3.71 9.26
C GLU A 143 -20.89 2.87 9.64
N GLN A 144 -20.95 2.47 10.90
CA GLN A 144 -22.11 1.83 11.53
C GLN A 144 -22.62 0.57 10.79
N ILE A 145 -21.68 -0.21 10.23
CA ILE A 145 -22.03 -1.44 9.50
C ILE A 145 -22.52 -2.57 10.42
N LEU A 146 -22.18 -2.48 11.71
CA LEU A 146 -22.76 -3.26 12.78
C LEU A 146 -23.51 -2.32 13.75
N SER A 147 -24.56 -2.84 14.37
CA SER A 147 -25.19 -2.14 15.49
C SER A 147 -24.21 -2.05 16.68
N PRO A 148 -24.23 -0.96 17.47
CA PRO A 148 -23.38 -0.84 18.66
C PRO A 148 -23.53 -2.00 19.65
N LYS A 149 -24.75 -2.53 19.76
CA LYS A 149 -25.07 -3.70 20.60
C LYS A 149 -24.32 -4.95 20.10
N LEU A 150 -24.41 -5.26 18.81
CA LEU A 150 -23.78 -6.45 18.23
C LEU A 150 -22.25 -6.34 18.28
N ALA A 151 -21.69 -5.16 17.99
CA ALA A 151 -20.25 -4.90 18.13
C ALA A 151 -19.77 -5.14 19.58
N SER A 152 -20.50 -4.63 20.57
CA SER A 152 -20.18 -4.82 21.99
C SER A 152 -20.26 -6.29 22.44
N GLN A 153 -21.27 -7.02 21.98
CA GLN A 153 -21.43 -8.45 22.27
C GLN A 153 -20.29 -9.28 21.65
N LEU A 154 -19.90 -8.98 20.41
CA LEU A 154 -18.79 -9.65 19.73
C LEU A 154 -17.45 -9.31 20.38
N LEU A 155 -17.23 -8.05 20.80
CA LEU A 155 -16.04 -7.67 21.56
C LEU A 155 -15.93 -8.45 22.88
N HIS A 156 -17.04 -8.55 23.63
CA HIS A 156 -17.05 -9.32 24.87
C HIS A 156 -16.73 -10.81 24.62
N PHE A 157 -17.29 -11.39 23.57
CA PHE A 157 -16.97 -12.76 23.14
C PHE A 157 -15.47 -12.92 22.83
N VAL A 158 -14.89 -12.02 22.03
CA VAL A 158 -13.46 -12.02 21.65
C VAL A 158 -12.54 -11.93 22.87
N LEU A 159 -12.83 -11.00 23.80
CA LEU A 159 -12.02 -10.83 25.01
C LEU A 159 -12.15 -12.01 25.97
N LYS A 160 -13.34 -12.62 26.06
CA LYS A 160 -13.54 -13.86 26.84
C LYS A 160 -12.71 -15.00 26.27
N GLN A 161 -12.74 -15.21 24.96
CA GLN A 161 -11.95 -16.25 24.28
C GLN A 161 -10.44 -16.02 24.46
N GLN A 162 -9.99 -14.76 24.40
CA GLN A 162 -8.62 -14.41 24.69
C GLN A 162 -8.24 -14.83 26.12
N SER A 163 -9.01 -14.43 27.13
CA SER A 163 -8.71 -14.74 28.55
C SER A 163 -8.66 -16.24 28.85
N GLN A 164 -9.43 -17.05 28.11
CA GLN A 164 -9.47 -18.50 28.28
C GLN A 164 -8.32 -19.22 27.56
N SER A 165 -7.73 -18.59 26.54
CA SER A 165 -6.62 -19.19 25.77
C SER A 165 -5.25 -18.97 26.40
N ASP A 166 -5.11 -18.04 27.33
CA ASP A 166 -3.87 -17.85 28.13
C ASP A 166 -3.63 -18.99 29.13
N ASP A 167 -4.62 -19.85 29.39
CA ASP A 167 -4.57 -20.94 30.38
C ASP A 167 -4.20 -22.34 29.82
N THR A 168 -3.99 -22.52 28.50
CA THR A 168 -3.72 -23.87 27.91
C THR A 168 -2.68 -23.91 26.78
N GLU A 169 -1.92 -25.02 26.72
CA GLU A 169 -0.94 -25.40 25.66
C GLU A 169 -1.51 -25.48 24.21
N SER A 170 -2.80 -25.16 24.03
CA SER A 170 -3.55 -25.28 22.78
C SER A 170 -3.17 -24.24 21.70
N PHE A 171 -2.27 -23.31 22.01
CA PHE A 171 -1.75 -22.31 21.05
C PHE A 171 -0.95 -22.91 19.88
N SER A 172 -0.47 -24.15 19.99
CA SER A 172 0.53 -24.70 19.08
C SER A 172 -0.03 -25.39 17.82
N LYS A 173 -1.35 -25.62 17.71
CA LYS A 173 -1.94 -26.34 16.58
C LYS A 173 -3.28 -25.75 16.13
N GLY A 174 -3.23 -24.72 15.29
CA GLY A 174 -4.19 -24.60 14.18
C GLY A 174 -5.30 -23.54 14.23
N LEU A 175 -5.35 -22.61 15.20
CA LEU A 175 -6.38 -21.55 15.18
C LEU A 175 -5.90 -20.16 15.64
N PHE A 176 -4.75 -20.09 16.32
CA PHE A 176 -4.15 -18.87 16.88
C PHE A 176 -2.75 -18.70 16.27
N ALA A 177 -2.62 -17.86 15.25
CA ALA A 177 -1.31 -17.59 14.65
C ALA A 177 -0.62 -16.48 15.47
N GLN A 178 0.31 -16.88 16.33
CA GLN A 178 1.10 -15.95 17.14
C GLN A 178 2.16 -15.26 16.28
N ARG A 179 2.16 -13.91 16.25
CA ARG A 179 3.22 -13.09 15.61
C ARG A 179 4.03 -12.27 16.64
N ALA A 180 4.40 -12.89 17.76
CA ALA A 180 5.24 -12.26 18.78
C ALA A 180 6.59 -12.99 18.94
N SER A 181 7.68 -12.25 19.17
CA SER A 181 8.99 -12.84 19.46
C SER A 181 8.95 -13.61 20.79
N THR A 182 9.77 -14.66 20.90
CA THR A 182 9.73 -15.66 21.97
C THR A 182 9.93 -15.12 23.40
N ASN A 183 10.34 -13.86 23.57
CA ASN A 183 10.66 -13.26 24.87
C ASN A 183 9.95 -11.90 25.15
N ALA A 184 9.07 -11.43 24.26
CA ALA A 184 8.36 -10.16 24.46
C ALA A 184 6.96 -10.38 25.06
N PRO A 185 6.42 -9.43 25.85
CA PRO A 185 5.02 -9.46 26.25
C PRO A 185 4.13 -9.61 25.02
N LYS A 186 3.23 -10.60 25.04
CA LYS A 186 2.30 -10.88 23.95
C LYS A 186 1.28 -9.73 23.88
N THR A 187 1.57 -8.75 23.04
CA THR A 187 0.78 -7.52 22.92
C THR A 187 -0.06 -7.49 21.67
N ARG A 188 0.06 -8.48 20.77
CA ARG A 188 -0.77 -8.61 19.57
C ARG A 188 -1.13 -10.06 19.32
N PHE A 189 -2.41 -10.31 19.03
CA PHE A 189 -2.97 -11.63 18.80
C PHE A 189 -3.83 -11.64 17.55
N GLU A 190 -3.80 -12.75 16.85
CA GLU A 190 -4.67 -13.02 15.69
C GLU A 190 -5.18 -14.45 15.79
N TYR A 191 -6.48 -14.63 15.61
CA TYR A 191 -7.08 -15.96 15.59
C TYR A 191 -8.35 -16.01 14.76
N ARG A 192 -8.64 -17.21 14.24
CA ARG A 192 -9.82 -17.47 13.43
C ARG A 192 -11.06 -17.50 14.30
N LEU A 193 -12.12 -16.82 13.87
CA LEU A 193 -13.41 -16.88 14.55
C LEU A 193 -14.13 -18.20 14.16
N PRO A 194 -14.70 -18.93 15.14
CA PRO A 194 -15.49 -20.12 14.84
C PRO A 194 -16.82 -19.73 14.19
N ASP A 195 -17.13 -20.33 13.04
CA ASP A 195 -18.35 -20.06 12.26
C ASP A 195 -19.61 -20.72 12.82
N ASN A 196 -19.46 -21.61 13.80
CA ASN A 196 -20.54 -22.27 14.52
C ASN A 196 -21.00 -21.52 15.78
N GLU A 197 -20.32 -20.44 16.18
CA GLU A 197 -20.73 -19.64 17.33
C GLU A 197 -21.90 -18.70 17.00
N PRO A 198 -23.00 -18.69 17.78
CA PRO A 198 -24.18 -17.88 17.46
C PRO A 198 -23.88 -16.40 17.25
N ILE A 199 -23.01 -15.82 18.08
CA ILE A 199 -22.64 -14.39 17.97
C ILE A 199 -21.85 -14.07 16.69
N VAL A 200 -21.06 -15.04 16.20
CA VAL A 200 -20.33 -14.92 14.93
C VAL A 200 -21.31 -15.05 13.77
N GLN A 201 -22.27 -15.97 13.84
CA GLN A 201 -23.33 -16.11 12.84
C GLN A 201 -24.23 -14.87 12.75
N ASP A 202 -24.59 -14.26 13.89
CA ASP A 202 -25.35 -13.02 13.93
C ASP A 202 -24.61 -11.88 13.23
N MET A 203 -23.30 -11.75 13.49
CA MET A 203 -22.45 -10.77 12.81
C MET A 203 -22.34 -11.05 11.30
N MET A 204 -22.14 -12.30 10.91
CA MET A 204 -22.09 -12.69 9.50
C MET A 204 -23.41 -12.40 8.78
N CYS A 205 -24.54 -12.67 9.43
CA CYS A 205 -25.86 -12.33 8.92
C CYS A 205 -26.00 -10.81 8.74
N ALA A 206 -25.64 -10.02 9.76
CA ALA A 206 -25.70 -8.56 9.68
C ALA A 206 -24.85 -7.99 8.53
N LEU A 207 -23.63 -8.51 8.36
CA LEU A 207 -22.68 -8.04 7.34
C LEU A 207 -23.00 -8.55 5.92
N PHE A 208 -23.60 -9.72 5.76
CA PHE A 208 -23.72 -10.38 4.45
C PHE A 208 -25.16 -10.76 4.05
N GLN A 209 -26.18 -10.37 4.80
CA GLN A 209 -27.57 -10.47 4.33
C GLN A 209 -27.82 -9.61 3.08
N HIS A 210 -28.88 -9.90 2.34
CA HIS A 210 -29.12 -9.27 1.03
C HIS A 210 -29.15 -7.73 1.08
N ALA A 211 -29.76 -7.15 2.10
CA ALA A 211 -29.85 -5.71 2.26
C ALA A 211 -28.57 -5.06 2.82
N SER A 212 -27.54 -5.84 3.17
CA SER A 212 -26.33 -5.30 3.79
C SER A 212 -25.55 -4.38 2.83
N PRO A 213 -25.15 -3.18 3.29
CA PRO A 213 -24.24 -2.32 2.54
C PRO A 213 -22.95 -3.01 2.13
N LEU A 214 -22.32 -3.79 3.03
CA LEU A 214 -21.05 -4.45 2.74
C LEU A 214 -21.19 -5.42 1.58
N ARG A 215 -22.20 -6.29 1.62
CA ARG A 215 -22.48 -7.24 0.54
C ARG A 215 -22.65 -6.53 -0.79
N ASN A 216 -23.46 -5.48 -0.84
CA ASN A 216 -23.74 -4.76 -2.08
C ASN A 216 -22.48 -4.09 -2.65
N ILE A 217 -21.61 -3.54 -1.79
CA ILE A 217 -20.34 -2.94 -2.19
C ILE A 217 -19.38 -3.99 -2.71
N LEU A 218 -19.21 -5.10 -1.98
CA LEU A 218 -18.37 -6.22 -2.43
C LEU A 218 -18.87 -6.78 -3.76
N GLN A 219 -20.18 -7.03 -3.89
CA GLN A 219 -20.76 -7.51 -5.15
C GLN A 219 -20.52 -6.54 -6.32
N ALA A 220 -20.58 -5.23 -6.07
CA ALA A 220 -20.27 -4.23 -7.10
C ALA A 220 -18.78 -4.13 -7.42
N THR A 221 -17.89 -4.50 -6.48
CA THR A 221 -16.43 -4.37 -6.61
C THR A 221 -15.80 -5.62 -7.23
N ILE A 222 -16.17 -6.81 -6.76
CA ILE A 222 -15.58 -8.10 -7.15
C ILE A 222 -16.53 -9.03 -7.90
N GLY A 223 -17.83 -8.71 -7.91
CA GLY A 223 -18.85 -9.49 -8.58
C GLY A 223 -19.65 -10.41 -7.63
N PRO A 224 -20.71 -11.04 -8.14
CA PRO A 224 -21.69 -11.76 -7.32
C PRO A 224 -21.21 -13.11 -6.79
N GLN A 225 -20.10 -13.64 -7.30
CA GLN A 225 -19.55 -14.96 -6.95
C GLN A 225 -18.46 -14.89 -5.87
N ALA A 226 -18.33 -13.75 -5.20
CA ALA A 226 -17.41 -13.59 -4.08
C ALA A 226 -17.74 -14.57 -2.95
N THR A 227 -16.72 -15.22 -2.41
CA THR A 227 -16.83 -16.11 -1.26
C THR A 227 -16.01 -15.57 -0.08
N LEU A 228 -16.45 -15.89 1.13
CA LEU A 228 -15.65 -15.63 2.33
C LEU A 228 -14.44 -16.57 2.31
N TRP A 229 -13.25 -16.01 2.31
CA TRP A 229 -12.00 -16.78 2.34
C TRP A 229 -11.55 -17.06 3.78
N GLU A 230 -11.54 -16.03 4.60
CA GLU A 230 -11.06 -16.07 5.98
C GLU A 230 -11.87 -15.13 6.86
N LEU A 231 -12.04 -15.52 8.13
CA LEU A 231 -12.65 -14.70 9.17
C LEU A 231 -11.81 -14.82 10.45
N SER A 232 -11.05 -13.78 10.73
CA SER A 232 -10.18 -13.70 11.90
C SER A 232 -10.46 -12.42 12.71
N VAL A 233 -9.98 -12.41 13.94
CA VAL A 233 -9.95 -11.22 14.79
C VAL A 233 -8.51 -10.89 15.14
N ILE A 234 -8.21 -9.60 15.15
CA ILE A 234 -6.92 -9.06 15.55
C ILE A 234 -7.12 -8.23 16.81
N VAL A 235 -6.35 -8.53 17.85
CA VAL A 235 -6.34 -7.79 19.12
C VAL A 235 -4.97 -7.18 19.33
N SER A 236 -4.91 -5.87 19.56
CA SER A 236 -3.68 -5.15 19.95
C SER A 236 -3.86 -4.60 21.36
N LEU A 237 -3.05 -5.08 22.30
CA LEU A 237 -2.98 -4.62 23.68
C LEU A 237 -2.05 -3.41 23.80
N PRO A 238 -2.13 -2.64 24.90
CA PRO A 238 -1.17 -1.58 25.21
C PRO A 238 0.28 -2.08 25.10
N GLY A 239 1.12 -1.30 24.40
CA GLY A 239 2.51 -1.66 24.13
C GLY A 239 2.76 -2.47 22.86
N ALA A 240 1.70 -2.83 22.11
CA ALA A 240 1.85 -3.44 20.78
C ALA A 240 2.70 -2.55 19.87
N GLN A 241 3.72 -3.15 19.25
CA GLN A 241 4.52 -2.44 18.26
C GLN A 241 3.69 -2.11 17.01
N PRO A 242 3.94 -0.98 16.34
CA PRO A 242 3.33 -0.68 15.04
C PRO A 242 3.64 -1.79 14.03
N GLN A 243 2.68 -2.10 13.16
CA GLN A 243 2.97 -2.90 11.97
C GLN A 243 3.74 -2.04 10.97
N ILE A 244 4.71 -2.65 10.28
CA ILE A 244 5.33 -2.04 9.11
C ILE A 244 4.33 -1.99 7.96
N PHE A 245 4.50 -1.04 7.03
CA PHE A 245 3.72 -1.05 5.80
C PHE A 245 4.01 -2.33 5.01
N HIS A 246 2.94 -2.99 4.57
CA HIS A 246 2.97 -4.20 3.77
C HIS A 246 1.71 -4.29 2.92
N ALA A 247 1.77 -5.11 1.87
CA ALA A 247 0.58 -5.60 1.19
C ALA A 247 0.19 -6.97 1.77
N ASP A 248 -1.11 -7.19 1.99
CA ASP A 248 -1.63 -8.48 2.49
C ASP A 248 -1.39 -9.62 1.47
N THR A 249 -1.35 -9.29 0.19
CA THR A 249 -1.16 -10.25 -0.91
C THR A 249 -0.16 -9.72 -1.93
N PRO A 250 0.56 -10.62 -2.65
CA PRO A 250 1.39 -10.20 -3.77
C PRO A 250 0.58 -9.46 -4.84
N TYR A 251 1.21 -8.51 -5.52
CA TYR A 251 0.58 -7.77 -6.62
C TYR A 251 0.00 -8.70 -7.70
N GLN A 252 -1.25 -8.43 -8.09
CA GLN A 252 -1.91 -9.07 -9.21
C GLN A 252 -2.63 -8.00 -10.05
N PRO A 253 -2.48 -8.00 -11.40
CA PRO A 253 -3.16 -7.04 -12.26
C PRO A 253 -4.70 -7.04 -12.13
N ASN A 254 -5.25 -8.19 -11.74
CA ASN A 254 -6.67 -8.36 -11.44
C ASN A 254 -6.80 -8.79 -9.98
N GLN A 255 -7.03 -7.84 -9.07
CA GLN A 255 -7.19 -8.13 -7.65
C GLN A 255 -8.34 -9.12 -7.40
N ARG A 256 -8.07 -10.16 -6.60
CA ARG A 256 -9.03 -11.25 -6.33
C ARG A 256 -9.40 -11.39 -4.86
N LEU A 257 -8.73 -10.67 -3.96
CA LEU A 257 -8.94 -10.78 -2.52
C LEU A 257 -9.05 -9.38 -1.91
N PHE A 258 -10.04 -9.20 -1.05
CA PHE A 258 -10.31 -7.95 -0.35
C PHE A 258 -10.44 -8.23 1.14
N THR A 259 -9.72 -7.48 1.95
CA THR A 259 -9.80 -7.52 3.41
C THR A 259 -10.82 -6.49 3.90
N THR A 260 -11.75 -6.89 4.78
CA THR A 260 -12.66 -5.96 5.45
C THR A 260 -12.36 -5.94 6.94
N PHE A 261 -11.93 -4.78 7.46
CA PHE A 261 -11.75 -4.57 8.89
C PHE A 261 -13.03 -4.01 9.50
N VAL A 262 -13.57 -4.70 10.52
CA VAL A 262 -14.72 -4.23 11.30
C VAL A 262 -14.27 -3.90 12.71
N ALA A 263 -14.28 -2.61 13.06
CA ALA A 263 -13.94 -2.17 14.40
C ALA A 263 -15.06 -2.59 15.37
N LEU A 264 -14.70 -3.30 16.44
CA LEU A 264 -15.65 -3.75 17.49
C LEU A 264 -15.81 -2.74 18.63
N GLN A 265 -15.03 -1.67 18.60
CA GLN A 265 -15.08 -0.52 19.50
C GLN A 265 -14.55 0.71 18.76
N ASP A 266 -14.77 1.89 19.34
CA ASP A 266 -14.14 3.11 18.86
C ASP A 266 -12.61 3.00 18.96
N ILE A 267 -11.92 3.42 17.89
CA ILE A 267 -10.46 3.38 17.80
C ILE A 267 -9.93 4.81 17.87
N ALA A 268 -9.35 5.16 19.02
CA ALA A 268 -8.69 6.45 19.20
C ALA A 268 -7.29 6.45 18.55
N LEU A 269 -6.74 7.62 18.24
CA LEU A 269 -5.43 7.75 17.60
C LEU A 269 -4.30 7.07 18.39
N ASN A 270 -4.34 7.13 19.72
CA ASN A 270 -3.34 6.50 20.59
C ASN A 270 -3.47 4.97 20.67
N MET A 271 -4.53 4.38 20.11
CA MET A 271 -4.70 2.93 19.99
C MET A 271 -4.01 2.34 18.76
N GLY A 272 -3.44 3.19 17.89
CA GLY A 272 -2.75 2.76 16.68
C GLY A 272 -3.71 2.28 15.58
N PRO A 273 -4.61 3.13 15.06
CA PRO A 273 -5.49 2.76 13.96
C PRO A 273 -4.66 2.36 12.72
N THR A 274 -5.21 1.45 11.92
CA THR A 274 -4.60 1.05 10.65
C THR A 274 -4.46 2.25 9.72
N SER A 275 -3.26 2.47 9.19
CA SER A 275 -2.98 3.48 8.18
C SER A 275 -2.98 2.84 6.81
N PHE A 276 -3.66 3.46 5.86
CA PHE A 276 -3.72 3.02 4.46
C PHE A 276 -2.96 4.01 3.58
N LEU A 277 -2.33 3.50 2.53
CA LEU A 277 -1.71 4.31 1.47
C LEU A 277 -2.63 4.21 0.23
N PRO A 278 -3.41 5.25 -0.09
CA PRO A 278 -4.37 5.19 -1.18
C PRO A 278 -3.69 4.99 -2.53
N SER A 279 -4.39 4.32 -3.42
CA SER A 279 -3.97 4.03 -4.79
C SER A 279 -2.74 3.14 -4.92
N THR A 280 -2.06 2.72 -3.85
CA THR A 280 -0.89 1.82 -3.95
C THR A 280 -1.28 0.39 -4.32
N HIS A 281 -2.56 0.04 -4.18
CA HIS A 281 -3.10 -1.28 -4.48
C HIS A 281 -2.98 -1.66 -5.96
N ASN A 282 -2.84 -0.67 -6.87
CA ASN A 282 -2.65 -0.85 -8.30
C ASN A 282 -1.21 -0.60 -8.79
N ASP A 283 -0.28 -0.32 -7.86
CA ASP A 283 1.10 0.05 -8.19
C ASP A 283 2.06 -1.11 -7.88
N LEU A 284 2.60 -1.73 -8.94
CA LEU A 284 3.57 -2.81 -8.82
C LEU A 284 4.84 -2.40 -8.04
N ALA A 285 5.32 -1.17 -8.23
CA ALA A 285 6.51 -0.67 -7.54
C ALA A 285 6.23 -0.47 -6.05
N ALA A 286 5.05 0.04 -5.70
CA ALA A 286 4.62 0.16 -4.31
C ALA A 286 4.58 -1.23 -3.64
N HIS A 287 3.96 -2.23 -4.27
CA HIS A 287 3.93 -3.60 -3.75
C HIS A 287 5.33 -4.19 -3.56
N ALA A 288 6.24 -3.97 -4.52
CA ALA A 288 7.62 -4.44 -4.42
C ALA A 288 8.42 -3.76 -3.29
N SER A 289 8.03 -2.54 -2.90
CA SER A 289 8.71 -1.76 -1.87
C SER A 289 8.31 -2.14 -0.44
N PHE A 290 7.17 -2.80 -0.28
CA PHE A 290 6.61 -3.20 1.02
C PHE A 290 6.51 -4.73 1.20
N ALA A 291 7.16 -5.51 0.32
CA ALA A 291 7.15 -6.97 0.31
C ALA A 291 8.38 -7.59 1.00
#